data_AF-A0A9D8SD54-F1
#
_entry.id   AF-A0A9D8SD54-F1
#
_cell.length_a   1.000
_cell.length_b   1.000
_cell.length_c   1.000
_cell.angle_alpha   90.00
_cell.angle_beta   90.00
_cell.angle_gamma   90.00
#
_symmetry.space_group_name_H-M   'P 1'
#
loop_
_entity.id
_entity.type
_entity.pdbx_description
1 polymer ?
#
loop_
_entity_poly.entity_id
_entity_poly.type
_entity_poly.pdbx_seq_one_letter_code
_entity_poly.pdbx_strand_id
1 'polypeptide(L)'
;MRTNEIMIMASVYSAVTTVYKTKLLASTGLSTHEMELELGQKGFVLNRNIARANKTDRSSLEKMLAICADADVASKSTSVDSEVLLSELITSLIGLV
;
A
#
# COMPACT_ATOMS: atom_id res chain seq x y z
N MET A 1 17.85 12.77 11.46
CA MET A 1 16.43 13.10 11.60
C MET A 1 15.58 11.95 11.02
N ARG A 2 15.78 10.72 11.52
CA ARG A 2 15.41 9.44 10.86
C ARG A 2 13.92 9.10 10.78
N THR A 3 13.07 9.82 11.52
CA THR A 3 11.70 9.39 11.82
C THR A 3 10.73 9.67 10.68
N ASN A 4 10.95 10.73 9.90
CA ASN A 4 9.97 11.20 8.91
C ASN A 4 9.91 10.29 7.68
N GLU A 5 11.06 9.88 7.15
CA GLU A 5 11.15 9.06 5.94
C GLU A 5 10.58 7.66 6.19
N ILE A 6 10.88 7.08 7.35
CA ILE A 6 10.32 5.79 7.77
C ILE A 6 8.81 5.88 7.93
N MET A 7 8.29 6.98 8.50
CA MET A 7 6.85 7.21 8.59
C MET A 7 6.19 7.36 7.21
N ILE A 8 6.87 8.00 6.25
CA ILE A 8 6.39 8.10 4.87
C ILE A 8 6.34 6.70 4.23
N MET A 9 7.41 5.90 4.34
CA MET A 9 7.44 4.53 3.83
C MET A 9 6.31 3.67 4.42
N ALA A 10 6.10 3.74 5.74
CA ALA A 10 5.01 3.04 6.41
C ALA A 10 3.62 3.51 5.93
N SER A 11 3.46 4.80 5.68
CA SER A 11 2.21 5.37 5.14
C SER A 11 1.93 4.89 3.73
N VAL A 12 2.97 4.79 2.88
CA VAL A 12 2.86 4.22 1.54
C VAL A 12 2.48 2.75 1.61
N TYR A 13 3.15 1.96 2.45
CA TYR A 13 2.83 0.53 2.61
C TYR A 13 1.39 0.33 3.09
N SER A 14 0.93 1.10 4.08
CA SER A 14 -0.46 1.05 4.56
C SER A 14 -1.47 1.39 3.45
N ALA A 15 -1.16 2.38 2.60
CA ALA A 15 -2.00 2.75 1.47
C ALA A 15 -2.10 1.62 0.42
N VAL A 16 -0.98 1.03 0.03
CA VAL A 16 -0.94 -0.11 -0.92
C VAL A 16 -1.70 -1.31 -0.34
N THR A 17 -1.44 -1.64 0.92
CA THR A 17 -2.13 -2.73 1.65
C THR A 17 -3.63 -2.53 1.66
N THR A 18 -4.09 -1.31 1.91
CA THR A 18 -5.51 -0.98 1.91
C THR A 18 -6.13 -1.24 0.53
N VAL A 19 -5.51 -0.75 -0.54
CA VAL A 19 -6.02 -0.96 -1.91
C VAL A 19 -6.03 -2.44 -2.28
N TYR A 20 -4.99 -3.19 -1.90
CA TYR A 20 -4.93 -4.64 -2.10
C TYR A 20 -6.04 -5.39 -1.38
N LYS A 21 -6.25 -5.13 -0.08
CA LYS A 21 -7.35 -5.74 0.70
C LYS A 21 -8.72 -5.40 0.09
N THR A 22 -8.93 -4.16 -0.32
CA THR A 22 -10.16 -3.76 -1.03
C THR A 22 -10.34 -4.53 -2.33
N LYS A 23 -9.28 -4.74 -3.13
CA LYS A 23 -9.36 -5.52 -4.37
C LYS A 23 -9.71 -6.99 -4.11
N LEU A 24 -9.15 -7.57 -3.05
CA LEU A 24 -9.44 -8.95 -2.65
C LEU A 24 -10.91 -9.12 -2.26
N LEU A 25 -11.42 -8.26 -1.36
CA LEU A 25 -12.82 -8.31 -0.90
C LEU A 25 -13.82 -7.98 -2.01
N ALA A 26 -13.48 -7.05 -2.92
CA ALA A 26 -14.34 -6.77 -4.07
C ALA A 26 -14.51 -8.00 -4.99
N SER A 27 -13.51 -8.89 -5.03
CA SER A 27 -13.58 -10.12 -5.84
C SER A 27 -14.41 -11.25 -5.21
N THR A 28 -14.76 -11.16 -3.92
CA THR A 28 -15.55 -12.19 -3.22
C THR A 28 -17.06 -11.96 -3.31
N GLY A 29 -17.51 -10.87 -3.94
CA GLY A 29 -18.93 -10.57 -4.11
C GLY A 29 -19.61 -9.93 -2.88
N LEU A 30 -18.83 -9.48 -1.90
CA LEU A 30 -19.35 -8.75 -0.74
C LEU A 30 -19.99 -7.42 -1.16
N SER A 31 -21.08 -7.06 -0.47
CA SER A 31 -21.66 -5.73 -0.59
C SER A 31 -20.71 -4.67 -0.04
N THR A 32 -20.90 -3.42 -0.48
CA THR A 32 -20.11 -2.29 0.02
C THR A 32 -20.22 -2.15 1.53
N HIS A 33 -21.39 -2.39 2.12
CA HIS A 33 -21.59 -2.32 3.57
C HIS A 33 -20.80 -3.38 4.34
N GLU A 34 -20.76 -4.63 3.84
CA GLU A 34 -19.96 -5.69 4.46
C GLU A 34 -18.46 -5.38 4.38
N MET A 35 -18.00 -4.83 3.26
CA MET A 35 -16.63 -4.37 3.10
C MET A 35 -16.26 -3.21 4.04
N GLU A 36 -17.20 -2.29 4.34
CA GLU A 36 -16.99 -1.20 5.32
C GLU A 36 -16.71 -1.77 6.71
N LEU A 37 -17.51 -2.76 7.13
CA LEU A 37 -17.36 -3.42 8.42
C LEU A 37 -16.03 -4.19 8.50
N GLU A 38 -15.70 -4.97 7.47
CA GLU A 38 -14.49 -5.79 7.42
C GLU A 38 -13.20 -4.94 7.42
N LEU A 39 -13.20 -3.82 6.69
CA LEU A 39 -12.04 -2.94 6.59
C LEU A 39 -12.00 -1.85 7.67
N GLY A 40 -13.08 -1.69 8.44
CA GLY A 40 -13.23 -0.58 9.39
C GLY A 40 -13.22 0.79 8.71
N GLN A 41 -13.73 0.89 7.48
CA GLN A 41 -13.68 2.11 6.67
C GLN A 41 -15.07 2.70 6.46
N LYS A 42 -15.17 4.03 6.53
CA LYS A 42 -16.39 4.75 6.13
C LYS A 42 -16.58 4.68 4.60
N GLY A 43 -17.81 4.63 4.14
CA GLY A 43 -18.16 4.45 2.72
C GLY A 43 -17.48 5.37 1.73
N PHE A 44 -17.29 6.66 2.07
CA PHE A 44 -16.54 7.57 1.20
C PHE A 44 -15.08 7.11 0.99
N VAL A 45 -14.42 6.67 2.07
CA VAL A 45 -13.02 6.19 2.01
C VAL A 45 -12.96 4.86 1.24
N LEU A 46 -13.90 3.96 1.52
CA LEU A 46 -13.99 2.67 0.84
C LEU A 46 -14.21 2.85 -0.67
N ASN A 47 -15.18 3.67 -1.08
CA ASN A 47 -15.47 3.93 -2.49
C ASN A 47 -14.26 4.50 -3.23
N ARG A 48 -13.49 5.39 -2.59
CA ARG A 48 -12.22 5.89 -3.13
C ARG A 48 -11.20 4.77 -3.32
N ASN A 49 -11.11 3.83 -2.38
CA ASN A 49 -10.19 2.70 -2.47
C ASN A 49 -10.66 1.66 -3.51
N ILE A 50 -11.96 1.43 -3.66
CA ILE A 50 -12.54 0.59 -4.71
C ILE A 50 -12.19 1.18 -6.08
N ALA A 51 -12.36 2.49 -6.27
CA ALA A 51 -12.01 3.15 -7.53
C ALA A 51 -10.52 3.02 -7.88
N ARG A 52 -9.62 3.00 -6.87
CA ARG A 52 -8.18 2.75 -7.05
C ARG A 52 -7.92 1.28 -7.37
N ALA A 53 -8.50 0.36 -6.61
CA ALA A 53 -8.37 -1.08 -6.80
C ALA A 53 -8.84 -1.53 -8.20
N ASN A 54 -9.87 -0.91 -8.75
CA ASN A 54 -10.36 -1.20 -10.10
C ASN A 54 -9.40 -0.73 -11.21
N LYS A 55 -8.51 0.23 -10.92
CA LYS A 55 -7.53 0.77 -11.89
C LYS A 55 -6.16 0.12 -11.82
N THR A 56 -5.90 -0.72 -10.81
CA THR A 56 -4.57 -1.31 -10.61
C THR A 56 -4.70 -2.81 -10.52
N ASP A 57 -4.05 -3.54 -11.43
CA ASP A 57 -4.12 -5.00 -11.46
C ASP A 57 -3.60 -5.64 -10.19
N ARG A 58 -4.16 -6.82 -9.87
CA ARG A 58 -3.83 -7.54 -8.63
C ARG A 58 -2.34 -7.87 -8.56
N SER A 59 -1.76 -8.34 -9.66
CA SER A 59 -0.33 -8.66 -9.75
C SER A 59 0.56 -7.43 -9.51
N SER A 60 0.15 -6.25 -9.98
CA SER A 60 0.87 -5.00 -9.70
C SER A 60 0.80 -4.63 -8.22
N LEU A 61 -0.36 -4.77 -7.57
CA LEU A 61 -0.49 -4.54 -6.13
C LEU A 61 0.36 -5.53 -5.32
N GLU A 62 0.41 -6.80 -5.69
CA GLU A 62 1.27 -7.81 -5.04
C GLU A 62 2.76 -7.44 -5.16
N LYS A 63 3.21 -6.96 -6.33
CA LYS A 63 4.57 -6.45 -6.51
C LYS A 63 4.84 -5.20 -5.67
N MET A 64 3.90 -4.25 -5.64
CA MET A 64 4.03 -3.05 -4.80
C MET A 64 4.16 -3.41 -3.32
N LEU A 65 3.40 -4.41 -2.83
CA LEU A 65 3.52 -4.90 -1.45
C LEU A 65 4.88 -5.52 -1.17
N ALA A 66 5.43 -6.31 -2.10
CA ALA A 66 6.76 -6.89 -1.96
C ALA A 66 7.83 -5.79 -1.83
N ILE A 67 7.81 -4.79 -2.72
CA ILE A 67 8.73 -3.64 -2.67
C ILE A 67 8.60 -2.89 -1.33
N CYS A 68 7.39 -2.64 -0.86
CA CYS A 68 7.15 -1.99 0.43
C CYS A 68 7.67 -2.82 1.61
N ALA A 69 7.53 -4.15 1.57
CA ALA A 69 8.04 -5.04 2.61
C ALA A 69 9.58 -5.04 2.63
N ASP A 70 10.23 -5.08 1.46
CA ASP A 70 11.68 -5.02 1.35
C ASP A 70 12.23 -3.70 1.91
N ALA A 71 11.58 -2.57 1.58
CA ALA A 71 11.95 -1.26 2.12
C ALA A 71 11.75 -1.17 3.65
N ASP A 72 10.67 -1.75 4.19
CA ASP A 72 10.43 -1.81 5.63
C ASP A 72 11.50 -2.62 6.36
N VAL A 73 11.88 -3.79 5.82
CA VAL A 73 12.97 -4.61 6.35
C VAL A 73 14.30 -3.87 6.28
N ALA A 74 14.62 -3.25 5.15
CA ALA A 74 15.86 -2.49 4.97
C ALA A 74 15.97 -1.33 5.97
N SER A 75 14.86 -0.63 6.25
CA SER A 75 14.81 0.48 7.19
C SER A 75 15.12 0.08 8.65
N LYS A 76 14.92 -1.20 8.99
CA LYS A 76 15.12 -1.75 10.34
C LYS A 76 16.42 -2.53 10.49
N SER A 77 16.96 -3.07 9.40
CA SER A 77 18.06 -4.04 9.42
C SER A 77 19.39 -3.51 8.86
N THR A 78 19.39 -2.35 8.21
CA THR A 78 20.59 -1.81 7.55
C THR A 78 21.05 -0.48 8.14
N SER A 79 22.28 -0.08 7.82
CA SER A 79 22.81 1.26 8.09
C SER A 79 22.55 2.26 6.95
N VAL A 80 21.79 1.85 5.92
CA VAL A 80 21.46 2.71 4.77
C VAL A 80 20.66 3.93 5.22
N ASP A 81 20.90 5.06 4.56
CA ASP A 81 20.18 6.29 4.83
C ASP A 81 18.69 6.13 4.48
N SER A 82 17.81 6.58 5.38
CA SER A 82 16.36 6.47 5.20
C SER A 82 15.83 7.31 4.04
N GLU A 83 16.51 8.40 3.67
CA GLU A 83 16.17 9.20 2.49
C GLU A 83 16.47 8.43 1.19
N VAL A 84 17.58 7.68 1.17
CA VAL A 84 17.94 6.81 0.05
C VAL A 84 16.92 5.69 -0.10
N LEU A 85 16.59 4.99 1.00
CA LEU A 85 15.58 3.92 0.98
C LEU A 85 14.20 4.43 0.52
N LEU A 86 13.79 5.62 0.95
CA LEU A 86 12.55 6.24 0.51
C LEU A 86 12.58 6.58 -0.99
N SER A 87 13.70 7.10 -1.48
CA SER A 87 13.90 7.42 -2.91
C SER A 87 13.86 6.16 -3.79
N GLU A 88 14.50 5.09 -3.35
CA GLU A 88 14.48 3.78 -4.02
C GLU A 88 13.07 3.17 -4.03
N LEU A 89 12.35 3.25 -2.91
CA LEU A 89 10.95 2.82 -2.82
C LEU A 89 10.08 3.57 -3.84
N ILE A 90 10.15 4.91 -3.85
CA ILE A 90 9.35 5.75 -4.76
C ILE A 90 9.67 5.39 -6.23
N THR A 91 10.95 5.28 -6.57
CA THR A 91 11.40 4.95 -7.93
C THR A 91 10.89 3.57 -8.36
N SER A 92 10.99 2.57 -7.47
CA SER A 92 10.54 1.20 -7.74
C SER A 92 9.03 1.12 -7.93
N LEU A 93 8.25 1.89 -7.17
CA LEU A 93 6.79 1.95 -7.30
C LEU A 93 6.37 2.65 -8.59
N ILE A 94 7.04 3.73 -8.99
CA ILE A 94 6.76 4.43 -10.26
C ILE A 94 7.06 3.52 -11.46
N GLY A 95 8.14 2.73 -11.41
CA GLY A 95 8.48 1.79 -12.49
C GLY A 95 7.48 0.65 -12.72
N LEU A 96 6.49 0.49 -11.83
CA LEU A 96 5.40 -0.50 -11.96
C LEU A 96 4.13 0.04 -12.63
N VAL A 97 4.01 1.37 -12.78
CA VAL A 97 2.84 2.07 -13.33
C VAL A 97 3.13 2.52 -14.76
#